data_AF-A0A4Q4NG43-F1
#
_entry.id   AF-A0A4Q4NG43-F1
#
_cell.length_a   1.000
_cell.length_b   1.000
_cell.length_c   1.000
_cell.angle_alpha   90.00
_cell.angle_beta   90.00
_cell.angle_gamma   90.00
#
_symmetry.space_group_name_H-M   'P 1'
#
loop_
_entity.id
_entity.type
_entity.pdbx_description
1 polymer ?
#
loop_
_entity_poly.entity_id
_entity_poly.type
_entity_poly.pdbx_seq_one_letter_code
_entity_poly.pdbx_strand_id
1 'polypeptide(L)'
;MNLEGDLDVKTRGGLWPGKPPLTYRDPLFIGQLRNHRFPHLKSPSSVCFCVTRLTVTTYNIAIMENVYKMWVEGKEAEGGAEQLAIEDPATGEVFAQCHAASAGDVDSVVKTAHKVFKSGVWSKAPRHVRADTLDRIAELLTRSLPRLIELEVRQTGRAIREMNAQVPTLTKWFKYYAALIRTEERSVLPTVGKLHNWIDRKPLGVVAQITPFNHPMLIAVKKIAPALAAGNSIVLKPSELTPLTSIELGKLMKEAGLPDGVFNVLPGDGMTTGKALVEHPLIKKVDVTGGTPAGRAIGAIAGRNLAHYTAELGGKAPLIVFEQAHVDLAVNGIVFASFIASGQTCVAATRIIVQNKILDQVVEKLKAKVQSIERRMGSPKNVESMMGPLISAKQLGNVETLVNDAKDAGVTIVTGGQRMNRQSSLDDTDFSKGYFYPPTILADSASRKIVDTRIWKEEAFGPVIVVVGFDTEEEALNLANDSEFGLGAAIWTQDLSQAFRVSENIESGICWVNTHHRNDPSSPWGGIKSSGVGSENGIDAYNAYTTSKSTIINYATAQEGLGSDDWFREGTGEVRYG
;
A
#
# COMPACT_ATOMS: atom_id res chain seq x y z
N MET A 1 7.75 -0.60 -58.86
CA MET A 1 8.50 0.66 -58.67
C MET A 1 8.79 0.73 -57.18
N ASN A 2 9.84 0.09 -56.67
CA ASN A 2 11.25 0.47 -56.79
C ASN A 2 11.43 1.99 -56.77
N LEU A 3 11.91 2.52 -55.65
CA LEU A 3 12.98 3.51 -55.61
C LEU A 3 13.65 3.44 -54.22
N GLU A 4 14.87 2.93 -54.25
CA GLU A 4 15.91 3.00 -53.23
C GLU A 4 16.39 4.44 -53.04
N GLY A 5 17.00 4.72 -51.89
CA GLY A 5 17.63 5.99 -51.58
C GLY A 5 18.55 5.86 -50.37
N ASP A 6 19.69 5.19 -50.58
CA ASP A 6 20.84 5.15 -49.68
C ASP A 6 21.36 6.55 -49.37
N LEU A 7 21.69 6.81 -48.09
CA LEU A 7 22.71 7.78 -47.72
C LEU A 7 23.48 7.27 -46.49
N ASP A 8 24.68 6.80 -46.77
CA ASP A 8 25.72 6.32 -45.88
C ASP A 8 26.67 7.49 -45.52
N VAL A 9 26.82 7.82 -44.22
CA VAL A 9 27.91 8.70 -43.73
C VAL A 9 28.43 8.25 -42.35
N LYS A 10 29.50 7.47 -42.40
CA LYS A 10 30.75 7.51 -41.60
C LYS A 10 30.73 8.09 -40.16
N THR A 11 30.90 7.14 -39.24
CA THR A 11 31.72 7.14 -38.00
C THR A 11 32.72 8.29 -37.74
N ARG A 12 32.57 8.93 -36.57
CA ARG A 12 33.62 9.43 -35.63
C ARG A 12 32.97 9.38 -34.23
N GLY A 13 33.47 8.76 -33.16
CA GLY A 13 34.84 8.75 -32.63
C GLY A 13 35.00 9.90 -31.61
N GLY A 14 34.71 9.67 -30.32
CA GLY A 14 34.84 10.70 -29.29
C GLY A 14 34.52 10.21 -27.86
N LEU A 15 35.52 9.64 -27.20
CA LEU A 15 35.58 9.30 -25.77
C LEU A 15 35.51 10.58 -24.90
N TRP A 16 34.80 10.54 -23.79
CA TRP A 16 34.91 11.50 -22.68
C TRP A 16 35.37 10.78 -21.40
N PRO A 17 36.41 11.27 -20.69
CA PRO A 17 37.00 10.59 -19.55
C PRO A 17 36.32 10.97 -18.22
N GLY A 18 36.37 10.03 -17.27
CA GLY A 18 35.86 10.19 -15.91
C GLY A 18 36.66 11.17 -15.05
N LYS A 19 36.04 11.55 -13.92
CA LYS A 19 36.69 12.20 -12.77
C LYS A 19 36.48 11.37 -11.50
N PRO A 20 37.51 11.22 -10.64
CA PRO A 20 37.48 10.39 -9.43
C PRO A 20 36.96 11.15 -8.19
N PRO A 21 36.72 10.47 -7.05
CA PRO A 21 36.13 11.05 -5.85
C PRO A 21 37.14 11.83 -5.01
N LEU A 22 36.66 12.89 -4.35
CA LEU A 22 37.43 13.68 -3.38
C LEU A 22 37.42 13.00 -2.01
N THR A 23 38.60 12.56 -1.58
CA THR A 23 38.94 12.19 -0.21
C THR A 23 39.62 13.38 0.48
N TYR A 24 39.20 13.72 1.70
CA TYR A 24 39.95 14.61 2.60
C TYR A 24 40.04 13.97 4.00
N ARG A 25 41.26 13.62 4.41
CA ARG A 25 41.80 13.43 5.77
C ARG A 25 43.11 14.23 5.76
N ASP A 26 43.43 15.12 6.70
CA ASP A 26 43.90 14.92 8.09
C ASP A 26 44.51 16.31 8.54
N PRO A 27 45.14 16.52 9.72
CA PRO A 27 44.70 16.30 11.11
C PRO A 27 45.12 17.47 12.08
N LEU A 28 44.95 17.23 13.39
CA LEU A 28 45.64 17.83 14.57
C LEU A 28 45.22 19.22 15.11
N PHE A 29 44.72 19.24 16.36
CA PHE A 29 45.37 19.98 17.45
C PHE A 29 44.97 19.41 18.83
N ILE A 30 45.98 19.05 19.62
CA ILE A 30 45.91 18.57 21.01
C ILE A 30 46.12 19.77 21.94
N GLY A 31 45.38 19.83 23.06
CA GLY A 31 45.61 20.75 24.16
C GLY A 31 45.00 20.23 25.46
N GLN A 32 45.85 19.93 26.43
CA GLN A 32 45.61 19.18 27.65
C GLN A 32 45.42 20.10 28.87
N LEU A 33 44.77 19.56 29.92
CA LEU A 33 45.00 19.78 31.37
C LEU A 33 44.56 21.11 32.04
N ARG A 34 43.68 21.04 33.06
CA ARG A 34 44.07 20.84 34.49
C ARG A 34 42.88 20.88 35.47
N ASN A 35 43.02 20.05 36.51
CA ASN A 35 42.19 19.93 37.71
C ASN A 35 42.27 21.15 38.64
N HIS A 36 41.19 21.41 39.39
CA HIS A 36 41.27 21.85 40.79
C HIS A 36 40.12 21.28 41.63
N ARG A 37 40.45 20.82 42.84
CA ARG A 37 39.53 20.31 43.87
C ARG A 37 39.53 21.23 45.11
N PHE A 38 38.43 21.09 45.86
CA PHE A 38 38.23 21.26 47.33
C PHE A 38 38.04 22.67 47.91
N PRO A 39 37.43 22.84 49.13
CA PRO A 39 36.93 21.84 50.10
C PRO A 39 35.50 22.09 50.70
N HIS A 40 35.09 21.09 51.51
CA HIS A 40 33.92 20.95 52.39
C HIS A 40 33.75 22.01 53.50
N LEU A 41 32.50 22.23 53.97
CA LEU A 41 32.18 22.46 55.40
C LEU A 41 30.67 22.30 55.76
N LYS A 42 30.41 21.31 56.63
CA LYS A 42 29.49 21.20 57.80
C LYS A 42 27.98 21.58 57.72
N SER A 43 27.15 20.61 58.13
CA SER A 43 25.78 20.70 58.70
C SER A 43 25.77 21.37 60.10
N PRO A 44 24.65 21.57 60.87
CA PRO A 44 23.30 20.96 60.75
C PRO A 44 22.10 21.91 61.06
N SER A 45 20.86 21.45 60.82
CA SER A 45 19.73 21.63 61.78
C SER A 45 18.46 20.94 61.29
N SER A 46 17.80 20.32 62.26
CA SER A 46 16.62 19.48 62.16
C SER A 46 15.35 20.33 62.27
N VAL A 47 14.35 20.13 61.39
CA VAL A 47 12.95 20.38 61.73
C VAL A 47 12.08 19.30 61.08
N CYS A 48 11.35 18.59 61.94
CA CYS A 48 10.36 17.57 61.65
C CYS A 48 9.04 18.23 61.21
N PHE A 49 8.42 17.80 60.11
CA PHE A 49 6.96 17.91 59.94
C PHE A 49 6.39 16.85 58.99
N CYS A 50 5.48 16.06 59.57
CA CYS A 50 4.30 15.38 59.01
C CYS A 50 4.40 14.62 57.67
N VAL A 51 4.36 13.30 57.79
CA VAL A 51 4.09 12.35 56.71
C VAL A 51 2.64 12.47 56.27
N THR A 52 2.39 12.93 55.05
CA THR A 52 1.17 12.60 54.30
C THR A 52 1.59 11.79 53.07
N ARG A 53 1.26 10.50 53.05
CA ARG A 53 1.47 9.63 51.89
C ARG A 53 0.56 10.11 50.75
N LEU A 54 1.10 10.94 49.87
CA LEU A 54 0.64 11.05 48.49
C LEU A 54 1.31 9.91 47.72
N THR A 55 0.55 8.88 47.37
CA THR A 55 0.90 7.99 46.27
C THR A 55 0.92 8.82 44.99
N VAL A 56 2.08 9.41 44.69
CA VAL A 56 2.38 9.90 43.36
C VAL A 56 2.65 8.66 42.53
N THR A 57 1.65 8.21 41.78
CA THR A 57 1.89 7.37 40.62
C THR A 57 2.72 8.23 39.67
N THR A 58 4.04 8.06 39.72
CA THR A 58 4.95 8.62 38.73
C THR A 58 4.64 7.90 37.43
N TYR A 59 3.65 8.39 36.68
CA TYR A 59 3.68 8.25 35.24
C TYR A 59 5.02 8.83 34.80
N ASN A 60 5.85 7.99 34.19
CA ASN A 60 7.04 8.45 33.51
C ASN A 60 6.57 9.41 32.41
N ILE A 61 6.48 10.69 32.73
CA ILE A 61 6.43 11.80 31.79
C ILE A 61 7.86 11.91 31.23
N ALA A 62 8.28 10.88 30.49
CA ALA A 62 9.37 11.02 29.56
C ALA A 62 8.78 11.76 28.36
N ILE A 63 8.88 13.09 28.42
CA ILE A 63 8.86 14.06 27.32
C ILE A 63 8.26 13.49 26.01
N MET A 64 6.95 13.65 25.83
CA MET A 64 6.25 13.36 24.57
C MET A 64 6.62 14.42 23.51
N GLU A 65 7.80 14.30 22.91
CA GLU A 65 8.36 15.32 22.02
C GLU A 65 7.73 15.35 20.61
N ASN A 66 6.80 14.44 20.28
CA ASN A 66 6.19 14.37 18.94
C ASN A 66 4.66 14.14 18.99
N VAL A 67 3.89 15.24 19.05
CA VAL A 67 2.43 15.22 18.85
C VAL A 67 2.13 15.62 17.40
N TYR A 68 1.56 14.69 16.63
CA TYR A 68 1.15 14.92 15.25
C TYR A 68 -0.29 15.42 15.19
N LYS A 69 -0.52 16.41 14.33
CA LYS A 69 -1.84 17.00 14.07
C LYS A 69 -2.40 16.45 12.76
N MET A 70 -3.71 16.55 12.59
CA MET A 70 -4.36 16.25 11.32
C MET A 70 -3.88 17.23 10.24
N TRP A 71 -4.05 16.88 8.97
CA TRP A 71 -3.78 17.80 7.85
C TRP A 71 -5.09 18.23 7.22
N VAL A 72 -5.46 19.50 7.36
CA VAL A 72 -6.77 20.02 6.94
C VAL A 72 -6.59 21.38 6.30
N GLU A 73 -7.15 21.57 5.09
CA GLU A 73 -7.15 22.89 4.41
C GLU A 73 -5.74 23.51 4.27
N GLY A 74 -4.73 22.68 4.00
CA GLY A 74 -3.36 23.14 3.77
C GLY A 74 -2.56 23.50 5.03
N LYS A 75 -3.07 23.14 6.22
CA LYS A 75 -2.41 23.37 7.50
C LYS A 75 -2.60 22.21 8.47
N GLU A 76 -1.80 22.21 9.53
CA GLU A 76 -1.98 21.32 10.67
C GLU A 76 -3.20 21.75 11.49
N ALA A 77 -4.01 20.77 11.93
CA ALA A 77 -5.23 20.99 12.70
C ALA A 77 -5.38 19.97 13.83
N GLU A 78 -5.91 20.41 14.96
CA GLU A 78 -6.25 19.53 16.08
C GLU A 78 -7.55 18.79 15.77
N GLY A 79 -7.61 17.53 16.16
CA GLY A 79 -8.81 16.71 16.07
C GLY A 79 -9.55 16.63 17.41
N GLY A 80 -10.87 16.47 17.35
CA GLY A 80 -11.77 16.44 18.50
C GLY A 80 -12.05 15.05 19.07
N ALA A 81 -11.44 13.98 18.54
CA ALA A 81 -11.49 12.65 19.14
C ALA A 81 -10.26 12.38 20.02
N GLU A 82 -10.30 11.26 20.76
CA GLU A 82 -9.17 10.81 21.57
C GLU A 82 -7.91 10.61 20.71
N GLN A 83 -6.76 11.07 21.22
CA GLN A 83 -5.49 10.93 20.50
C GLN A 83 -5.10 9.46 20.38
N LEU A 84 -4.46 9.14 19.25
CA LEU A 84 -3.92 7.82 18.97
C LEU A 84 -2.48 7.75 19.50
N ALA A 85 -2.23 6.74 20.34
CA ALA A 85 -0.89 6.37 20.73
C ALA A 85 -0.23 5.58 19.59
N ILE A 86 0.88 6.10 19.05
CA ILE A 86 1.61 5.44 17.97
C ILE A 86 2.81 4.72 18.56
N GLU A 87 2.79 3.42 18.42
CA GLU A 87 3.75 2.50 19.00
C GLU A 87 4.84 2.12 17.99
N ASP A 88 6.06 1.91 18.47
CA ASP A 88 7.13 1.28 17.71
C ASP A 88 6.99 -0.25 17.86
N PRO A 89 6.61 -0.99 16.81
CA PRO A 89 6.32 -2.43 16.92
C PRO A 89 7.54 -3.27 17.32
N ALA A 90 8.75 -2.72 17.19
CA ALA A 90 9.98 -3.40 17.57
C ALA A 90 10.28 -3.33 19.07
N THR A 91 9.70 -2.36 19.78
CA THR A 91 9.97 -2.16 21.21
C THR A 91 8.74 -2.24 22.08
N GLY A 92 7.54 -2.13 21.51
CA GLY A 92 6.31 -2.05 22.28
C GLY A 92 6.04 -0.65 22.88
N GLU A 93 6.89 0.33 22.58
CA GLU A 93 6.87 1.64 23.23
C GLU A 93 6.16 2.68 22.36
N VAL A 94 5.33 3.51 22.99
CA VAL A 94 4.69 4.66 22.33
C VAL A 94 5.74 5.74 22.07
N PHE A 95 5.94 6.11 20.80
CA PHE A 95 6.93 7.12 20.42
C PHE A 95 6.34 8.43 19.91
N ALA A 96 5.05 8.45 19.60
CA ALA A 96 4.33 9.64 19.16
C ALA A 96 2.86 9.56 19.59
N GLN A 97 2.23 10.72 19.72
CA GLN A 97 0.77 10.83 19.77
C GLN A 97 0.27 11.46 18.48
N CYS A 98 -0.94 11.11 18.05
CA CYS A 98 -1.57 11.68 16.87
C CYS A 98 -3.00 12.13 17.18
N HIS A 99 -3.36 13.35 16.84
CA HIS A 99 -4.75 13.78 16.89
C HIS A 99 -5.63 12.91 15.98
N ALA A 100 -6.83 12.58 16.46
CA ALA A 100 -7.84 11.87 15.70
C ALA A 100 -9.06 12.75 15.41
N ALA A 101 -9.66 12.56 14.24
CA ALA A 101 -10.86 13.25 13.83
C ALA A 101 -12.11 12.63 14.48
N SER A 102 -12.92 13.47 15.12
CA SER A 102 -14.29 13.14 15.50
C SER A 102 -15.22 13.11 14.29
N ALA A 103 -16.44 12.62 14.46
CA ALA A 103 -17.47 12.71 13.42
C ALA A 103 -17.78 14.16 13.01
N GLY A 104 -17.68 15.12 13.95
CA GLY A 104 -17.86 16.54 13.66
C GLY A 104 -16.73 17.12 12.80
N ASP A 105 -15.49 16.69 13.05
CA ASP A 105 -14.34 17.07 12.21
C ASP A 105 -14.51 16.53 10.80
N VAL A 106 -14.92 15.27 10.65
CA VAL A 106 -15.22 14.65 9.35
C VAL A 106 -16.27 15.45 8.58
N ASP A 107 -17.40 15.78 9.19
CA ASP A 107 -18.47 16.56 8.55
C ASP A 107 -17.96 17.93 8.06
N SER A 108 -17.24 18.66 8.93
CA SER A 108 -16.67 19.96 8.61
C SER A 108 -15.70 19.89 7.42
N VAL A 109 -14.75 18.96 7.47
CA VAL A 109 -13.71 18.81 6.45
C VAL A 109 -14.29 18.34 5.11
N VAL A 110 -15.24 17.40 5.12
CA VAL A 110 -15.89 16.95 3.88
C VAL A 110 -16.69 18.10 3.24
N LYS A 111 -17.38 18.92 4.04
CA LYS A 111 -18.08 20.12 3.55
C LYS A 111 -17.11 21.13 2.94
N THR A 112 -15.94 21.37 3.55
CA THR A 112 -14.94 22.25 2.94
C THR A 112 -14.35 21.64 1.66
N ALA A 113 -13.95 20.37 1.68
CA ALA A 113 -13.44 19.68 0.49
C ALA A 113 -14.44 19.74 -0.68
N HIS A 114 -15.74 19.69 -0.39
CA HIS A 114 -16.81 19.87 -1.37
C HIS A 114 -16.89 21.30 -1.90
N LYS A 115 -16.79 22.33 -1.05
CA LYS A 115 -16.74 23.74 -1.48
C LYS A 115 -15.54 24.00 -2.39
N VAL A 116 -14.36 23.46 -2.04
CA VAL A 116 -13.14 23.54 -2.85
C VAL A 116 -13.31 22.83 -4.18
N PHE A 117 -13.94 21.64 -4.19
CA PHE A 117 -14.25 20.95 -5.44
C PHE A 117 -15.16 21.79 -6.35
N LYS A 118 -16.20 22.42 -5.77
CA LYS A 118 -17.19 23.23 -6.51
C LYS A 118 -16.63 24.56 -7.02
N SER A 119 -15.65 25.16 -6.33
CA SER A 119 -15.00 26.39 -6.79
C SER A 119 -14.28 26.19 -8.12
N GLY A 120 -13.86 24.96 -8.42
CA GLY A 120 -13.17 24.64 -9.67
C GLY A 120 -11.66 24.88 -9.62
N VAL A 121 -11.12 25.35 -8.48
CA VAL A 121 -9.68 25.68 -8.35
C VAL A 121 -8.78 24.50 -8.73
N TRP A 122 -9.24 23.27 -8.46
CA TRP A 122 -8.56 22.04 -8.88
C TRP A 122 -9.36 21.25 -9.92
N SER A 123 -10.66 21.04 -9.68
CA SER A 123 -11.52 20.20 -10.54
C SER A 123 -11.71 20.73 -11.96
N LYS A 124 -11.51 22.04 -12.18
CA LYS A 124 -11.54 22.69 -13.49
C LYS A 124 -10.17 23.22 -13.92
N ALA A 125 -9.10 22.97 -13.15
CA ALA A 125 -7.76 23.34 -13.54
C ALA A 125 -7.41 22.67 -14.89
N PRO A 126 -6.64 23.32 -15.78
CA PRO A 126 -6.17 22.68 -16.99
C PRO A 126 -5.39 21.39 -16.69
N ARG A 127 -5.48 20.39 -17.57
CA ARG A 127 -4.81 19.08 -17.38
C ARG A 127 -3.30 19.25 -17.16
N HIS A 128 -2.64 20.14 -17.91
CA HIS A 128 -1.21 20.40 -17.76
C HIS A 128 -0.85 20.95 -16.37
N VAL A 129 -1.66 21.87 -15.81
CA VAL A 129 -1.44 22.38 -14.45
C VAL A 129 -1.50 21.24 -13.43
N ARG A 130 -2.48 20.34 -13.55
CA ARG A 130 -2.56 19.19 -12.65
C ARG A 130 -1.36 18.25 -12.82
N ALA A 131 -0.93 18.02 -14.06
CA ALA A 131 0.22 17.16 -14.36
C ALA A 131 1.52 17.73 -13.79
N ASP A 132 1.74 19.03 -13.95
CA ASP A 132 2.94 19.72 -13.43
C ASP A 132 2.98 19.69 -11.90
N THR A 133 1.83 19.83 -11.23
CA THR A 133 1.73 19.62 -9.78
C THR A 133 2.09 18.20 -9.37
N LEU A 134 1.61 17.17 -10.10
CA LEU A 134 1.95 15.77 -9.82
C LEU A 134 3.46 15.51 -9.98
N ASP A 135 4.10 16.04 -11.02
CA ASP A 135 5.55 15.92 -11.18
C ASP A 135 6.30 16.60 -10.04
N ARG A 136 5.87 17.80 -9.62
CA ARG A 136 6.45 18.50 -8.48
C ARG A 136 6.27 17.74 -7.15
N ILE A 137 5.13 17.08 -6.95
CA ILE A 137 4.94 16.16 -5.81
C ILE A 137 6.00 15.05 -5.85
N ALA A 138 6.24 14.45 -7.02
CA ALA A 138 7.25 13.40 -7.17
C ALA A 138 8.67 13.88 -6.82
N GLU A 139 9.02 15.10 -7.22
CA GLU A 139 10.31 15.73 -6.88
C GLU A 139 10.46 15.97 -5.37
N LEU A 140 9.45 16.56 -4.73
CA LEU A 140 9.47 16.85 -3.30
C LEU A 140 9.44 15.58 -2.44
N LEU A 141 8.69 14.57 -2.88
CA LEU A 141 8.71 13.24 -2.28
C LEU A 141 10.12 12.66 -2.34
N THR A 142 10.79 12.74 -3.49
CA THR A 142 12.17 12.26 -3.67
C THR A 142 13.13 12.91 -2.66
N ARG A 143 13.05 14.23 -2.49
CA ARG A 143 13.89 14.97 -1.53
C ARG A 143 13.61 14.60 -0.08
N SER A 144 12.38 14.18 0.21
CA SER A 144 11.93 13.83 1.56
C SER A 144 12.12 12.36 1.94
N LEU A 145 12.53 11.51 0.98
CA LEU A 145 12.65 10.07 1.17
C LEU A 145 13.46 9.67 2.42
N PRO A 146 14.65 10.24 2.71
CA PRO A 146 15.42 9.79 3.87
C PRO A 146 14.63 9.88 5.18
N ARG A 147 14.00 11.03 5.43
CA ARG A 147 13.18 11.27 6.64
C ARG A 147 11.92 10.41 6.67
N LEU A 148 11.23 10.28 5.54
CA LEU A 148 9.98 9.51 5.45
C LEU A 148 10.23 8.01 5.62
N ILE A 149 11.35 7.50 5.11
CA ILE A 149 11.76 6.10 5.28
C ILE A 149 12.01 5.80 6.75
N GLU A 150 12.75 6.65 7.48
CA GLU A 150 12.98 6.45 8.92
C GLU A 150 11.67 6.43 9.72
N LEU A 151 10.74 7.33 9.39
CA LEU A 151 9.43 7.40 10.03
C LEU A 151 8.56 6.18 9.71
N GLU A 152 8.56 5.73 8.45
CA GLU A 152 7.88 4.50 8.03
C GLU A 152 8.45 3.27 8.76
N VAL A 153 9.78 3.13 8.84
CA VAL A 153 10.43 2.03 9.57
C VAL A 153 9.97 2.02 11.02
N ARG A 154 9.93 3.18 11.67
CA ARG A 154 9.56 3.28 13.08
C ARG A 154 8.09 2.95 13.34
N GLN A 155 7.16 3.43 12.53
CA GLN A 155 5.72 3.18 12.74
C GLN A 155 5.29 1.77 12.27
N THR A 156 5.97 1.19 11.27
CA THR A 156 5.58 -0.12 10.71
C THR A 156 6.39 -1.28 11.26
N GLY A 157 7.58 -1.02 11.79
CA GLY A 157 8.57 -2.04 12.14
C GLY A 157 9.26 -2.68 10.93
N ARG A 158 8.94 -2.30 9.69
CA ARG A 158 9.57 -2.93 8.50
C ARG A 158 11.06 -2.61 8.44
N ALA A 159 11.87 -3.59 8.01
CA ALA A 159 13.32 -3.44 7.96
C ALA A 159 13.73 -2.31 7.01
N ILE A 160 14.68 -1.47 7.43
CA ILE A 160 15.21 -0.32 6.68
C ILE A 160 15.73 -0.72 5.31
N ARG A 161 16.31 -1.93 5.20
CA ARG A 161 16.77 -2.52 3.94
C ARG A 161 15.65 -2.63 2.91
N GLU A 162 14.48 -3.10 3.34
CA GLU A 162 13.29 -3.22 2.50
C GLU A 162 12.72 -1.84 2.14
N MET A 163 12.66 -0.94 3.12
CA MET A 163 12.10 0.40 2.93
C MET A 163 12.95 1.26 1.98
N ASN A 164 14.27 1.17 2.07
CA ASN A 164 15.20 1.81 1.13
C ASN A 164 15.02 1.32 -0.31
N ALA A 165 14.55 0.08 -0.52
CA ALA A 165 14.28 -0.45 -1.86
C ALA A 165 12.89 -0.07 -2.38
N GLN A 166 11.86 -0.09 -1.52
CA GLN A 166 10.47 0.09 -1.94
C GLN A 166 10.06 1.57 -2.02
N VAL A 167 10.29 2.36 -0.98
CA VAL A 167 9.72 3.71 -0.84
C VAL A 167 10.15 4.68 -1.97
N PRO A 168 11.39 4.63 -2.50
CA PRO A 168 11.77 5.48 -3.63
C PRO A 168 10.93 5.26 -4.89
N THR A 169 10.35 4.05 -5.06
CA THR A 169 9.55 3.71 -6.24
C THR A 169 8.20 4.43 -6.29
N LEU A 170 7.71 4.97 -5.17
CA LEU A 170 6.41 5.64 -5.07
C LEU A 170 6.30 6.87 -5.98
N THR A 171 7.42 7.53 -6.25
CA THR A 171 7.51 8.66 -7.17
C THR A 171 7.01 8.34 -8.59
N LYS A 172 7.08 7.06 -8.99
CA LYS A 172 6.64 6.60 -10.31
C LYS A 172 5.13 6.75 -10.51
N TRP A 173 4.32 6.64 -9.46
CA TRP A 173 2.85 6.79 -9.59
C TRP A 173 2.46 8.21 -9.97
N PHE A 174 3.01 9.21 -9.29
CA PHE A 174 2.75 10.60 -9.64
C PHE A 174 3.19 10.93 -11.07
N LYS A 175 4.39 10.48 -11.47
CA LYS A 175 4.91 10.66 -12.83
C LYS A 175 4.05 9.96 -13.89
N TYR A 176 3.62 8.73 -13.62
CA TYR A 176 2.76 7.98 -14.52
C TYR A 176 1.43 8.71 -14.76
N TYR A 177 0.74 9.12 -13.70
CA TYR A 177 -0.54 9.82 -13.86
C TYR A 177 -0.39 11.24 -14.42
N ALA A 178 0.73 11.91 -14.17
CA ALA A 178 1.07 13.16 -14.84
C ALA A 178 1.21 12.97 -16.35
N ALA A 179 1.93 11.93 -16.79
CA ALA A 179 2.05 11.57 -18.20
C ALA A 179 0.69 11.19 -18.80
N LEU A 180 -0.07 10.32 -18.10
CA LEU A 180 -1.38 9.85 -18.55
C LEU A 180 -2.35 10.99 -18.86
N ILE A 181 -2.48 11.99 -17.98
CA ILE A 181 -3.42 13.10 -18.23
C ILE A 181 -2.91 14.12 -19.25
N ARG A 182 -1.62 14.11 -19.60
CA ARG A 182 -1.08 14.89 -20.73
C ARG A 182 -1.41 14.23 -22.06
N THR A 183 -1.49 12.90 -22.09
CA THR A 183 -1.72 12.12 -23.32
C THR A 183 -3.13 11.56 -23.44
N GLU A 184 -4.00 11.72 -22.45
CA GLU A 184 -5.37 11.21 -22.46
C GLU A 184 -6.17 11.81 -23.64
N GLU A 185 -6.59 10.93 -24.55
CA GLU A 185 -7.37 11.28 -25.72
C GLU A 185 -8.88 11.41 -25.40
N ARG A 186 -9.60 12.11 -26.28
CA ARG A 186 -11.06 12.25 -26.22
C ARG A 186 -11.69 11.37 -27.30
N SER A 187 -12.49 10.38 -26.90
CA SER A 187 -13.18 9.53 -27.87
C SER A 187 -14.30 10.29 -28.58
N VAL A 188 -14.31 10.23 -29.92
CA VAL A 188 -15.44 10.61 -30.77
C VAL A 188 -16.11 9.33 -31.21
N LEU A 189 -17.41 9.18 -30.90
CA LEU A 189 -18.15 7.95 -31.16
C LEU A 189 -18.97 8.07 -32.45
N PRO A 190 -19.22 6.94 -33.15
CA PRO A 190 -20.11 6.93 -34.31
C PRO A 190 -21.50 7.48 -33.99
N THR A 191 -22.06 8.22 -34.93
CA THR A 191 -23.44 8.73 -34.90
C THR A 191 -23.93 8.94 -36.35
N VAL A 192 -25.22 9.13 -36.54
CA VAL A 192 -25.87 9.25 -37.86
C VAL A 192 -26.44 10.65 -38.02
N GLY A 193 -26.40 11.18 -39.24
CA GLY A 193 -26.88 12.52 -39.56
C GLY A 193 -25.91 13.63 -39.14
N LYS A 194 -26.42 14.86 -39.00
CA LYS A 194 -25.62 16.04 -38.63
C LYS A 194 -25.39 16.13 -37.12
N LEU A 195 -24.90 15.05 -36.55
CA LEU A 195 -24.59 14.92 -35.13
C LEU A 195 -23.08 14.75 -34.93
N HIS A 196 -22.56 15.31 -33.84
CA HIS A 196 -21.21 15.06 -33.36
C HIS A 196 -21.26 14.56 -31.93
N ASN A 197 -20.80 13.33 -31.69
CA ASN A 197 -20.83 12.67 -30.39
C ASN A 197 -19.41 12.44 -29.86
N TRP A 198 -19.12 12.94 -28.67
CA TRP A 198 -17.84 12.68 -28.00
C TRP A 198 -18.03 12.38 -26.52
N ILE A 199 -17.01 11.81 -25.89
CA ILE A 199 -16.98 11.53 -24.45
C ILE A 199 -15.95 12.42 -23.76
N ASP A 200 -16.35 13.04 -22.66
CA ASP A 200 -15.45 13.63 -21.67
C ASP A 200 -15.38 12.77 -20.40
N ARG A 201 -14.22 12.73 -19.75
CA ARG A 201 -14.07 12.25 -18.37
C ARG A 201 -14.15 13.43 -17.40
N LYS A 202 -15.01 13.34 -16.39
CA LYS A 202 -15.21 14.38 -15.36
C LYS A 202 -14.88 13.81 -13.97
N PRO A 203 -14.21 14.55 -13.08
CA PRO A 203 -13.97 14.08 -11.72
C PRO A 203 -15.29 13.82 -10.97
N LEU A 204 -15.25 12.88 -10.03
CA LEU A 204 -16.42 12.45 -9.25
C LEU A 204 -16.83 13.48 -8.19
N GLY A 205 -15.87 14.13 -7.53
CA GLY A 205 -16.17 15.06 -6.43
C GLY A 205 -15.21 14.92 -5.26
N VAL A 206 -15.78 14.78 -4.06
CA VAL A 206 -15.02 14.43 -2.86
C VAL A 206 -14.93 12.92 -2.77
N VAL A 207 -13.72 12.40 -2.59
CA VAL A 207 -13.46 10.96 -2.50
C VAL A 207 -12.83 10.63 -1.14
N ALA A 208 -13.31 9.57 -0.52
CA ALA A 208 -12.77 9.01 0.71
C ALA A 208 -11.77 7.91 0.38
N GLN A 209 -10.58 7.99 0.94
CA GLN A 209 -9.53 6.99 0.78
C GLN A 209 -9.20 6.40 2.16
N ILE A 210 -9.29 5.08 2.32
CA ILE A 210 -8.99 4.38 3.57
C ILE A 210 -7.81 3.44 3.32
N THR A 211 -6.72 3.61 4.07
CA THR A 211 -5.47 2.88 3.84
C THR A 211 -5.04 2.02 5.04
N PRO A 212 -4.38 0.88 4.79
CA PRO A 212 -3.99 -0.08 5.82
C PRO A 212 -2.65 0.31 6.47
N PHE A 213 -2.22 -0.46 7.46
CA PHE A 213 -0.97 -0.23 8.20
C PHE A 213 0.29 -0.78 7.55
N ASN A 214 0.16 -1.76 6.65
CA ASN A 214 1.31 -2.56 6.21
C ASN A 214 2.20 -1.84 5.19
N HIS A 215 1.59 -1.09 4.28
CA HIS A 215 2.31 -0.22 3.35
C HIS A 215 1.64 1.18 3.29
N PRO A 216 1.70 1.97 4.37
CA PRO A 216 0.87 3.19 4.54
C PRO A 216 1.07 4.17 3.38
N MET A 217 2.32 4.55 3.10
CA MET A 217 2.64 5.45 1.98
C MET A 217 2.36 4.84 0.61
N LEU A 218 2.70 3.57 0.37
CA LEU A 218 2.50 2.95 -0.95
C LEU A 218 1.02 2.96 -1.34
N ILE A 219 0.17 2.45 -0.45
CA ILE A 219 -1.26 2.37 -0.72
C ILE A 219 -1.89 3.76 -0.78
N ALA A 220 -1.46 4.70 0.08
CA ALA A 220 -1.90 6.09 -0.04
C ALA A 220 -1.55 6.68 -1.41
N VAL A 221 -0.30 6.55 -1.87
CA VAL A 221 0.14 7.09 -3.17
C VAL A 221 -0.60 6.45 -4.35
N LYS A 222 -0.82 5.12 -4.32
CA LYS A 222 -1.59 4.40 -5.35
C LYS A 222 -3.00 4.99 -5.55
N LYS A 223 -3.63 5.47 -4.46
CA LYS A 223 -4.97 6.08 -4.49
C LYS A 223 -4.93 7.58 -4.76
N ILE A 224 -4.01 8.32 -4.13
CA ILE A 224 -3.91 9.79 -4.23
C ILE A 224 -3.59 10.20 -5.66
N ALA A 225 -2.61 9.57 -6.30
CA ALA A 225 -2.13 9.99 -7.61
C ALA A 225 -3.23 9.99 -8.70
N PRO A 226 -4.01 8.91 -8.92
CA PRO A 226 -5.11 8.94 -9.89
C PRO A 226 -6.24 9.89 -9.49
N ALA A 227 -6.55 10.01 -8.19
CA ALA A 227 -7.60 10.89 -7.70
C ALA A 227 -7.30 12.37 -7.99
N LEU A 228 -6.05 12.80 -7.72
CA LEU A 228 -5.56 14.13 -8.02
C LEU A 228 -5.51 14.37 -9.53
N ALA A 229 -5.02 13.40 -10.31
CA ALA A 229 -4.96 13.49 -11.77
C ALA A 229 -6.34 13.70 -12.41
N ALA A 230 -7.35 12.98 -11.90
CA ALA A 230 -8.75 13.15 -12.30
C ALA A 230 -9.34 14.50 -11.89
N GLY A 231 -8.81 15.18 -10.87
CA GLY A 231 -9.29 16.48 -10.39
C GLY A 231 -10.23 16.41 -9.19
N ASN A 232 -10.17 15.34 -8.38
CA ASN A 232 -11.00 15.18 -7.18
C ASN A 232 -10.42 15.91 -5.97
N SER A 233 -11.28 16.20 -4.99
CA SER A 233 -10.85 16.52 -3.61
C SER A 233 -10.81 15.22 -2.80
N ILE A 234 -9.81 15.07 -1.94
CA ILE A 234 -9.48 13.83 -1.22
C ILE A 234 -9.61 14.06 0.28
N VAL A 235 -10.23 13.09 0.95
CA VAL A 235 -10.16 12.91 2.40
C VAL A 235 -9.58 11.52 2.67
N LEU A 236 -8.34 11.48 3.15
CA LEU A 236 -7.61 10.26 3.47
C LEU A 236 -7.76 9.94 4.96
N LYS A 237 -8.23 8.73 5.30
CA LYS A 237 -8.16 8.17 6.65
C LYS A 237 -7.13 7.03 6.67
N PRO A 238 -5.89 7.28 7.14
CA PRO A 238 -4.93 6.21 7.31
C PRO A 238 -5.30 5.30 8.47
N SER A 239 -4.71 4.11 8.50
CA SER A 239 -4.74 3.24 9.68
C SER A 239 -4.31 4.00 10.93
N GLU A 240 -5.05 3.78 12.01
CA GLU A 240 -4.77 4.31 13.34
C GLU A 240 -3.39 3.88 13.88
N LEU A 241 -2.81 2.80 13.36
CA LEU A 241 -1.49 2.31 13.75
C LEU A 241 -0.34 3.07 13.07
N THR A 242 -0.57 3.65 11.88
CA THR A 242 0.51 4.21 11.04
C THR A 242 0.10 5.50 10.31
N PRO A 243 -0.41 6.54 11.00
CA PRO A 243 -0.93 7.74 10.35
C PRO A 243 0.16 8.74 9.94
N LEU A 244 1.37 8.63 10.50
CA LEU A 244 2.33 9.74 10.56
C LEU A 244 2.83 10.16 9.17
N THR A 245 3.21 9.19 8.36
CA THR A 245 3.73 9.46 7.01
C THR A 245 2.66 10.00 6.07
N SER A 246 1.40 9.63 6.27
CA SER A 246 0.27 10.19 5.52
C SER A 246 0.05 11.67 5.84
N ILE A 247 0.21 12.08 7.10
CA ILE A 247 0.14 13.49 7.51
C ILE A 247 1.27 14.29 6.85
N GLU A 248 2.49 13.74 6.85
CA GLU A 248 3.66 14.39 6.26
C GLU A 248 3.52 14.59 4.74
N LEU A 249 2.80 13.72 4.04
CA LEU A 249 2.46 13.94 2.62
C LEU A 249 1.70 15.26 2.43
N GLY A 250 0.85 15.67 3.37
CA GLY A 250 0.09 16.92 3.28
C GLY A 250 0.96 18.16 3.12
N LYS A 251 2.07 18.23 3.88
CA LYS A 251 3.07 19.32 3.79
C LYS A 251 3.69 19.37 2.40
N LEU A 252 4.04 18.20 1.84
CA LEU A 252 4.60 18.09 0.49
C LEU A 252 3.59 18.49 -0.59
N MET A 253 2.31 18.13 -0.44
CA MET A 253 1.26 18.55 -1.37
C MET A 253 1.13 20.07 -1.43
N LYS A 254 1.17 20.75 -0.27
CA LYS A 254 1.11 22.21 -0.20
C LYS A 254 2.32 22.86 -0.86
N GLU A 255 3.53 22.37 -0.58
CA GLU A 255 4.76 22.88 -1.19
C GLU A 255 4.81 22.64 -2.72
N ALA A 256 4.14 21.57 -3.19
CA ALA A 256 3.97 21.31 -4.62
C ALA A 256 2.99 22.27 -5.31
N GLY A 257 2.29 23.11 -4.55
CA GLY A 257 1.28 24.05 -5.07
C GLY A 257 -0.11 23.44 -5.20
N LEU A 258 -0.39 22.31 -4.55
CA LEU A 258 -1.75 21.78 -4.49
C LEU A 258 -2.65 22.78 -3.71
N PRO A 259 -3.83 23.17 -4.25
CA PRO A 259 -4.71 24.11 -3.56
C PRO A 259 -5.20 23.60 -2.20
N ASP A 260 -5.42 24.53 -1.28
CA ASP A 260 -5.87 24.23 0.08
C ASP A 260 -7.23 23.53 0.08
N GLY A 261 -7.33 22.47 0.88
CA GLY A 261 -8.55 21.66 1.03
C GLY A 261 -8.77 20.62 -0.07
N VAL A 262 -7.92 20.56 -1.10
CA VAL A 262 -7.94 19.48 -2.11
C VAL A 262 -7.46 18.16 -1.50
N PHE A 263 -6.48 18.18 -0.60
CA PHE A 263 -5.99 16.99 0.10
C PHE A 263 -6.05 17.21 1.60
N ASN A 264 -6.76 16.30 2.30
CA ASN A 264 -6.94 16.32 3.74
C ASN A 264 -6.66 14.93 4.31
N VAL A 265 -6.07 14.87 5.50
CA VAL A 265 -5.72 13.64 6.21
C VAL A 265 -6.36 13.68 7.59
N LEU A 266 -7.26 12.73 7.83
CA LEU A 266 -8.02 12.58 9.07
C LEU A 266 -7.68 11.22 9.70
N PRO A 267 -6.62 11.15 10.51
CA PRO A 267 -6.39 9.99 11.38
C PRO A 267 -7.57 9.77 12.32
N GLY A 268 -7.76 8.55 12.79
CA GLY A 268 -8.79 8.19 13.76
C GLY A 268 -9.21 6.74 13.60
N ASP A 269 -10.07 6.23 14.46
CA ASP A 269 -10.47 4.81 14.46
C ASP A 269 -11.41 4.47 13.29
N GLY A 270 -11.36 3.22 12.81
CA GLY A 270 -12.22 2.75 11.71
C GLY A 270 -13.72 2.79 12.04
N MET A 271 -14.12 2.42 13.26
CA MET A 271 -15.51 2.30 13.69
C MET A 271 -16.16 3.65 13.99
N THR A 272 -15.36 4.70 14.22
CA THR A 272 -15.83 6.06 14.50
C THR A 272 -15.56 6.97 13.30
N THR A 273 -14.31 7.39 13.11
CA THR A 273 -13.87 8.31 12.04
C THR A 273 -14.10 7.71 10.66
N GLY A 274 -13.68 6.45 10.46
CA GLY A 274 -13.83 5.76 9.17
C GLY A 274 -15.30 5.61 8.77
N LYS A 275 -16.13 5.14 9.70
CA LYS A 275 -17.58 5.02 9.51
C LYS A 275 -18.23 6.36 9.18
N ALA A 276 -17.97 7.40 9.97
CA ALA A 276 -18.50 8.74 9.74
C ALA A 276 -18.13 9.26 8.34
N LEU A 277 -16.89 9.00 7.89
CA LEU A 277 -16.42 9.41 6.58
C LEU A 277 -17.18 8.71 5.45
N VAL A 278 -17.31 7.40 5.49
CA VAL A 278 -17.97 6.64 4.41
C VAL A 278 -19.49 6.81 4.39
N GLU A 279 -20.11 7.13 5.52
CA GLU A 279 -21.55 7.45 5.62
C GLU A 279 -21.88 8.85 5.08
N HIS A 280 -20.89 9.75 4.97
CA HIS A 280 -21.16 11.14 4.64
C HIS A 280 -21.71 11.33 3.20
N PRO A 281 -22.87 11.99 3.00
CA PRO A 281 -23.60 12.01 1.71
C PRO A 281 -22.90 12.78 0.58
N LEU A 282 -21.92 13.62 0.91
CA LEU A 282 -21.09 14.34 -0.08
C LEU A 282 -19.92 13.51 -0.63
N ILE A 283 -19.64 12.33 -0.07
CA ILE A 283 -18.63 11.42 -0.62
C ILE A 283 -19.18 10.76 -1.89
N LYS A 284 -18.43 10.85 -2.99
CA LYS A 284 -18.79 10.31 -4.31
C LYS A 284 -18.02 9.06 -4.69
N LYS A 285 -16.96 8.75 -3.95
CA LYS A 285 -16.24 7.49 -4.05
C LYS A 285 -15.66 7.11 -2.70
N VAL A 286 -15.73 5.83 -2.37
CA VAL A 286 -14.95 5.22 -1.29
C VAL A 286 -13.96 4.25 -1.92
N ASP A 287 -12.68 4.48 -1.64
CA ASP A 287 -11.58 3.61 -2.06
C ASP A 287 -10.87 3.06 -0.81
N VAL A 288 -11.09 1.77 -0.52
CA VAL A 288 -10.62 1.12 0.71
C VAL A 288 -9.61 0.03 0.40
N THR A 289 -8.54 -0.02 1.19
CA THR A 289 -7.69 -1.21 1.27
C THR A 289 -7.61 -1.68 2.72
N GLY A 290 -7.86 -2.97 2.96
CA GLY A 290 -7.89 -3.53 4.31
C GLY A 290 -8.44 -4.96 4.36
N GLY A 291 -8.93 -5.39 5.53
CA GLY A 291 -9.49 -6.73 5.69
C GLY A 291 -10.87 -6.88 5.02
N THR A 292 -11.18 -8.09 4.54
CA THR A 292 -12.44 -8.40 3.84
C THR A 292 -13.70 -8.07 4.63
N PRO A 293 -13.80 -8.34 5.96
CA PRO A 293 -14.98 -7.95 6.74
C PRO A 293 -15.25 -6.43 6.73
N ALA A 294 -14.19 -5.63 6.90
CA ALA A 294 -14.29 -4.17 6.86
C ALA A 294 -14.66 -3.67 5.46
N GLY A 295 -14.08 -4.27 4.42
CA GLY A 295 -14.46 -4.02 3.03
C GLY A 295 -15.95 -4.21 2.79
N ARG A 296 -16.49 -5.39 3.10
CA ARG A 296 -17.93 -5.69 2.94
C ARG A 296 -18.82 -4.71 3.70
N ALA A 297 -18.47 -4.37 4.94
CA ALA A 297 -19.22 -3.40 5.74
C ALA A 297 -19.24 -2.00 5.09
N ILE A 298 -18.08 -1.53 4.60
CA ILE A 298 -17.96 -0.24 3.91
C ILE A 298 -18.71 -0.26 2.58
N GLY A 299 -18.64 -1.35 1.81
CA GLY A 299 -19.35 -1.50 0.54
C GLY A 299 -20.87 -1.40 0.71
N ALA A 300 -21.43 -2.00 1.76
CA ALA A 300 -22.85 -1.86 2.09
C ALA A 300 -23.23 -0.40 2.37
N ILE A 301 -22.37 0.36 3.05
CA ILE A 301 -22.58 1.80 3.30
C ILE A 301 -22.48 2.60 2.00
N ALA A 302 -21.44 2.37 1.20
CA ALA A 302 -21.21 3.07 -0.06
C ALA A 302 -22.39 2.90 -1.03
N GLY A 303 -22.98 1.70 -1.07
CA GLY A 303 -24.18 1.40 -1.85
C GLY A 303 -25.40 2.24 -1.44
N ARG A 304 -25.61 2.49 -0.14
CA ARG A 304 -26.69 3.38 0.34
C ARG A 304 -26.54 4.81 -0.18
N ASN A 305 -25.31 5.26 -0.38
CA ASN A 305 -24.97 6.59 -0.89
C ASN A 305 -24.87 6.67 -2.42
N LEU A 306 -25.01 5.53 -3.13
CA LEU A 306 -24.68 5.38 -4.54
C LEU A 306 -23.28 5.95 -4.87
N ALA A 307 -22.35 5.84 -3.93
CA ALA A 307 -20.97 6.24 -4.13
C ALA A 307 -20.23 5.16 -4.92
N HIS A 308 -19.30 5.57 -5.79
CA HIS A 308 -18.40 4.62 -6.43
C HIS A 308 -17.59 3.88 -5.37
N TYR A 309 -17.34 2.59 -5.58
CA TYR A 309 -16.65 1.75 -4.60
C TYR A 309 -15.50 1.00 -5.26
N THR A 310 -14.31 1.12 -4.66
CA THR A 310 -13.15 0.29 -4.98
C THR A 310 -12.63 -0.32 -3.69
N ALA A 311 -12.33 -1.61 -3.73
CA ALA A 311 -11.92 -2.37 -2.57
C ALA A 311 -10.77 -3.30 -2.94
N GLU A 312 -9.65 -3.13 -2.26
CA GLU A 312 -8.52 -4.06 -2.29
C GLU A 312 -8.43 -4.76 -0.93
N LEU A 313 -8.76 -6.04 -0.90
CA LEU A 313 -8.98 -6.78 0.33
C LEU A 313 -7.93 -7.88 0.52
N GLY A 314 -8.13 -8.71 1.55
CA GLY A 314 -7.20 -9.77 1.92
C GLY A 314 -6.94 -10.78 0.81
N GLY A 315 -5.91 -11.60 1.00
CA GLY A 315 -5.52 -12.62 0.06
C GLY A 315 -4.94 -13.87 0.72
N LYS A 316 -4.87 -14.93 -0.07
CA LYS A 316 -4.19 -16.19 0.28
C LYS A 316 -3.44 -16.69 -0.95
N ALA A 317 -2.53 -15.85 -1.45
CA ALA A 317 -1.93 -16.03 -2.78
C ALA A 317 -1.25 -17.41 -2.90
N PRO A 318 -1.61 -18.20 -3.93
CA PRO A 318 -0.90 -19.43 -4.25
C PRO A 318 0.38 -19.15 -5.04
N LEU A 319 1.40 -19.96 -4.81
CA LEU A 319 2.62 -19.98 -5.61
C LEU A 319 2.93 -21.41 -6.01
N ILE A 320 2.86 -21.70 -7.31
CA ILE A 320 3.08 -23.03 -7.88
C ILE A 320 4.53 -23.17 -8.34
N VAL A 321 5.18 -24.29 -8.00
CA VAL A 321 6.54 -24.64 -8.46
C VAL A 321 6.50 -26.00 -9.15
N PHE A 322 6.73 -25.98 -10.46
CA PHE A 322 6.80 -27.19 -11.29
C PHE A 322 8.21 -27.81 -11.27
N GLU A 323 8.31 -29.08 -11.64
CA GLU A 323 9.60 -29.82 -11.70
C GLU A 323 10.62 -29.15 -12.63
N GLN A 324 10.15 -28.43 -13.66
CA GLN A 324 10.99 -27.72 -14.62
C GLN A 324 11.46 -26.35 -14.11
N ALA A 325 11.08 -25.96 -12.88
CA ALA A 325 11.55 -24.74 -12.27
C ALA A 325 13.03 -24.84 -11.90
N HIS A 326 13.76 -23.74 -12.02
CA HIS A 326 15.06 -23.64 -11.40
C HIS A 326 14.90 -23.54 -9.88
N VAL A 327 15.11 -24.65 -9.16
CA VAL A 327 14.81 -24.79 -7.73
C VAL A 327 15.39 -23.67 -6.86
N ASP A 328 16.68 -23.30 -7.02
CA ASP A 328 17.27 -22.23 -6.20
C ASP A 328 16.66 -20.85 -6.45
N LEU A 329 16.27 -20.55 -7.70
CA LEU A 329 15.57 -19.30 -8.02
C LEU A 329 14.15 -19.32 -7.46
N ALA A 330 13.45 -20.45 -7.57
CA ALA A 330 12.13 -20.62 -6.99
C ALA A 330 12.15 -20.45 -5.47
N VAL A 331 13.13 -21.03 -4.76
CA VAL A 331 13.28 -20.85 -3.30
C VAL A 331 13.52 -19.39 -2.93
N ASN A 332 14.39 -18.67 -3.66
CA ASN A 332 14.59 -17.23 -3.46
C ASN A 332 13.30 -16.43 -3.74
N GLY A 333 12.56 -16.84 -4.77
CA GLY A 333 11.26 -16.29 -5.13
C GLY A 333 10.21 -16.48 -4.06
N ILE A 334 10.09 -17.69 -3.50
CA ILE A 334 9.16 -18.03 -2.41
C ILE A 334 9.44 -17.15 -1.20
N VAL A 335 10.68 -17.10 -0.69
CA VAL A 335 10.95 -16.30 0.51
C VAL A 335 10.68 -14.80 0.29
N PHE A 336 10.94 -14.29 -0.92
CA PHE A 336 10.63 -12.92 -1.29
C PHE A 336 9.12 -12.69 -1.39
N ALA A 337 8.38 -13.63 -1.97
CA ALA A 337 6.94 -13.57 -2.10
C ALA A 337 6.23 -13.63 -0.73
N SER A 338 6.78 -14.42 0.20
CA SER A 338 6.11 -14.77 1.46
C SER A 338 6.46 -13.87 2.65
N PHE A 339 7.70 -13.39 2.76
CA PHE A 339 8.20 -12.79 4.01
C PHE A 339 8.52 -11.30 3.93
N ILE A 340 8.37 -10.67 2.78
CA ILE A 340 8.41 -9.19 2.65
C ILE A 340 7.35 -8.58 3.57
N ALA A 341 7.70 -7.47 4.24
CA ALA A 341 6.89 -6.84 5.29
C ALA A 341 6.48 -7.81 6.42
N SER A 342 7.33 -8.79 6.72
CA SER A 342 7.05 -9.85 7.70
C SER A 342 5.78 -10.64 7.36
N GLY A 343 5.52 -10.85 6.06
CA GLY A 343 4.33 -11.53 5.56
C GLY A 343 3.01 -10.76 5.71
N GLN A 344 3.06 -9.51 6.17
CA GLN A 344 1.89 -8.62 6.29
C GLN A 344 1.56 -7.97 4.95
N THR A 345 1.46 -8.75 3.88
CA THR A 345 1.19 -8.26 2.52
C THR A 345 -0.03 -9.00 1.96
N CYS A 346 -1.00 -8.29 1.36
CA CYS A 346 -2.22 -8.89 0.82
C CYS A 346 -1.97 -9.90 -0.31
N VAL A 347 -0.88 -9.73 -1.06
CA VAL A 347 -0.41 -10.68 -2.08
C VAL A 347 0.67 -11.63 -1.57
N ALA A 348 0.96 -11.69 -0.27
CA ALA A 348 1.98 -12.60 0.23
C ALA A 348 1.67 -14.04 -0.22
N ALA A 349 2.64 -14.68 -0.87
CA ALA A 349 2.51 -16.08 -1.25
C ALA A 349 2.54 -16.93 0.01
N THR A 350 1.37 -17.36 0.46
CA THR A 350 1.21 -18.09 1.72
C THR A 350 0.87 -19.56 1.51
N ARG A 351 0.42 -19.94 0.31
CA ARG A 351 0.21 -21.34 -0.11
C ARG A 351 1.22 -21.72 -1.17
N ILE A 352 2.25 -22.46 -0.79
CA ILE A 352 3.30 -22.92 -1.69
C ILE A 352 2.93 -24.33 -2.17
N ILE A 353 2.76 -24.48 -3.47
CA ILE A 353 2.26 -25.69 -4.13
C ILE A 353 3.41 -26.22 -4.99
N VAL A 354 4.01 -27.34 -4.63
CA VAL A 354 5.27 -27.82 -5.25
C VAL A 354 5.06 -29.20 -5.85
N GLN A 355 5.57 -29.44 -7.04
CA GLN A 355 5.43 -30.75 -7.67
C GLN A 355 6.21 -31.81 -6.88
N ASN A 356 5.57 -32.95 -6.59
CA ASN A 356 6.06 -33.96 -5.64
C ASN A 356 7.50 -34.42 -5.92
N LYS A 357 7.88 -34.53 -7.20
CA LYS A 357 9.23 -34.94 -7.63
C LYS A 357 10.36 -34.03 -7.12
N ILE A 358 10.08 -32.76 -6.85
CA ILE A 358 11.06 -31.78 -6.34
C ILE A 358 10.70 -31.25 -4.94
N LEU A 359 9.63 -31.75 -4.31
CA LEU A 359 9.09 -31.25 -3.05
C LEU A 359 10.13 -31.28 -1.93
N ASP A 360 10.75 -32.44 -1.68
CA ASP A 360 11.73 -32.61 -0.59
C ASP A 360 12.92 -31.65 -0.76
N GLN A 361 13.43 -31.53 -1.99
CA GLN A 361 14.53 -30.64 -2.32
C GLN A 361 14.18 -29.17 -2.08
N VAL A 362 12.97 -28.75 -2.47
CA VAL A 362 12.47 -27.38 -2.25
C VAL A 362 12.30 -27.12 -0.76
N VAL A 363 11.68 -28.03 0.00
CA VAL A 363 11.45 -27.89 1.45
C VAL A 363 12.76 -27.79 2.22
N GLU A 364 13.75 -28.62 1.90
CA GLU A 364 15.07 -28.57 2.54
C GLU A 364 15.77 -27.22 2.31
N LYS A 365 15.84 -26.77 1.06
CA LYS A 365 16.46 -25.48 0.70
C LYS A 365 15.69 -24.30 1.29
N LEU A 366 14.37 -24.38 1.30
CA LEU A 366 13.51 -23.35 1.87
C LEU A 366 13.70 -23.25 3.38
N LYS A 367 13.77 -24.37 4.10
CA LYS A 367 14.11 -24.44 5.53
C LYS A 367 15.44 -23.75 5.81
N ALA A 368 16.50 -24.08 5.06
CA ALA A 368 17.81 -23.48 5.23
C ALA A 368 17.79 -21.95 5.02
N LYS A 369 17.05 -21.48 3.99
CA LYS A 369 16.89 -20.06 3.69
C LYS A 369 16.12 -19.32 4.79
N VAL A 370 15.04 -19.91 5.29
CA VAL A 370 14.20 -19.36 6.37
C VAL A 370 14.98 -19.24 7.68
N GLN A 371 15.74 -20.27 8.05
CA GLN A 371 16.64 -20.21 9.22
C GLN A 371 17.73 -19.15 9.07
N SER A 372 18.21 -18.91 7.84
CA SER A 372 19.16 -17.82 7.56
C SER A 372 18.53 -16.43 7.71
N ILE A 373 17.24 -16.28 7.39
CA ILE A 373 16.49 -15.03 7.64
C ILE A 373 16.35 -14.84 9.15
N GLU A 374 15.88 -15.84 9.88
CA GLU A 374 15.68 -15.79 11.34
C GLU A 374 16.95 -15.36 12.09
N ARG A 375 18.11 -15.96 11.76
CA ARG A 375 19.41 -15.60 12.38
C ARG A 375 19.86 -14.16 12.12
N ARG A 376 19.29 -13.51 11.10
CA ARG A 376 19.56 -12.13 10.68
C ARG A 376 18.34 -11.22 10.87
N MET A 377 17.43 -11.60 11.75
CA MET A 377 16.45 -10.66 12.29
C MET A 377 17.13 -9.88 13.42
N GLY A 378 16.71 -8.63 13.59
CA GLY A 378 17.25 -7.71 14.59
C GLY A 378 16.45 -6.41 14.56
N SER A 379 17.08 -5.31 14.95
CA SER A 379 16.44 -3.99 14.91
C SER A 379 16.01 -3.65 13.48
N PRO A 380 14.79 -3.13 13.25
CA PRO A 380 14.39 -2.67 11.92
C PRO A 380 15.28 -1.56 11.35
N LYS A 381 16.02 -0.85 12.20
CA LYS A 381 16.97 0.21 11.80
C LYS A 381 18.33 -0.35 11.37
N ASN A 382 18.61 -1.61 11.66
CA ASN A 382 19.83 -2.26 11.24
C ASN A 382 19.73 -2.65 9.75
N VAL A 383 20.65 -2.14 8.93
CA VAL A 383 20.67 -2.38 7.48
C VAL A 383 20.90 -3.85 7.09
N GLU A 384 21.46 -4.64 8.00
CA GLU A 384 21.65 -6.08 7.83
C GLU A 384 20.43 -6.90 8.26
N SER A 385 19.47 -6.29 8.97
CA SER A 385 18.25 -6.97 9.38
C SER A 385 17.40 -7.33 8.16
N MET A 386 17.02 -8.61 8.07
CA MET A 386 16.31 -9.16 6.91
C MET A 386 14.79 -9.04 7.04
N MET A 387 14.26 -8.97 8.27
CA MET A 387 12.83 -8.96 8.55
C MET A 387 12.57 -8.30 9.92
N GLY A 388 11.48 -7.54 10.02
CA GLY A 388 11.06 -6.84 11.25
C GLY A 388 9.96 -7.58 12.03
N PRO A 389 9.40 -6.96 13.08
CA PRO A 389 8.25 -7.48 13.82
C PRO A 389 6.95 -7.40 13.00
N LEU A 390 5.88 -7.99 13.57
CA LEU A 390 4.49 -7.70 13.20
C LEU A 390 4.08 -6.32 13.74
N ILE A 391 3.00 -5.75 13.20
CA ILE A 391 2.61 -4.36 13.50
C ILE A 391 2.15 -4.13 14.95
N SER A 392 1.57 -5.14 15.61
CA SER A 392 0.94 -4.97 16.93
C SER A 392 0.85 -6.28 17.71
N ALA A 393 0.63 -6.17 19.02
CA ALA A 393 0.33 -7.29 19.90
C ALA A 393 -0.88 -8.11 19.42
N LYS A 394 -1.94 -7.42 18.94
CA LYS A 394 -3.14 -8.06 18.41
C LYS A 394 -2.82 -8.93 17.19
N GLN A 395 -2.01 -8.41 16.27
CA GLN A 395 -1.64 -9.16 15.07
C GLN A 395 -0.74 -10.36 15.40
N LEU A 396 0.18 -10.20 16.34
CA LEU A 396 0.98 -11.31 16.85
C LEU A 396 0.11 -12.43 17.45
N GLY A 397 -0.85 -12.07 18.30
CA GLY A 397 -1.78 -13.05 18.91
C GLY A 397 -2.63 -13.78 17.87
N ASN A 398 -3.04 -13.11 16.79
CA ASN A 398 -3.77 -13.75 15.69
C ASN A 398 -2.89 -14.81 14.97
N VAL A 399 -1.64 -14.46 14.68
CA VAL A 399 -0.67 -15.40 14.06
C VAL A 399 -0.41 -16.59 14.97
N GLU A 400 -0.15 -16.34 16.27
CA GLU A 400 0.05 -17.41 17.26
C GLU A 400 -1.15 -18.35 17.32
N THR A 401 -2.37 -17.81 17.33
CA THR A 401 -3.61 -18.60 17.35
C THR A 401 -3.68 -19.55 16.15
N LEU A 402 -3.53 -19.03 14.93
CA LEU A 402 -3.64 -19.86 13.72
C LEU A 402 -2.53 -20.91 13.60
N VAL A 403 -1.31 -20.58 14.04
CA VAL A 403 -0.20 -21.55 14.03
C VAL A 403 -0.40 -22.62 15.10
N ASN A 404 -0.83 -22.25 16.30
CA ASN A 404 -1.11 -23.21 17.37
C ASN A 404 -2.27 -24.13 16.99
N ASP A 405 -3.35 -23.60 16.39
CA ASP A 405 -4.46 -24.42 15.89
C ASP A 405 -3.99 -25.47 14.87
N ALA A 406 -3.09 -25.08 13.95
CA ALA A 406 -2.53 -26.00 12.97
C ALA A 406 -1.63 -27.06 13.63
N LYS A 407 -0.79 -26.65 14.58
CA LYS A 407 0.08 -27.53 15.37
C LYS A 407 -0.74 -28.57 16.14
N ASP A 408 -1.80 -28.12 16.83
CA ASP A 408 -2.68 -28.96 17.63
C ASP A 408 -3.50 -29.92 16.73
N ALA A 409 -3.77 -29.53 15.48
CA ALA A 409 -4.37 -30.40 14.46
C ALA A 409 -3.40 -31.48 13.92
N GLY A 410 -2.12 -31.41 14.27
CA GLY A 410 -1.11 -32.43 13.95
C GLY A 410 -0.32 -32.19 12.66
N VAL A 411 -0.27 -30.96 12.14
CA VAL A 411 0.61 -30.64 10.99
C VAL A 411 2.08 -30.63 11.39
N THR A 412 2.97 -30.78 10.41
CA THR A 412 4.41 -30.67 10.63
C THR A 412 4.83 -29.21 10.66
N ILE A 413 5.53 -28.78 11.72
CA ILE A 413 6.29 -27.53 11.73
C ILE A 413 7.70 -27.82 11.22
N VAL A 414 8.01 -27.40 10.01
CA VAL A 414 9.34 -27.62 9.39
C VAL A 414 10.40 -26.73 10.04
N THR A 415 10.05 -25.48 10.35
CA THR A 415 10.87 -24.50 11.09
C THR A 415 10.01 -23.34 11.58
N GLY A 416 10.46 -22.60 12.61
CA GLY A 416 9.74 -21.47 13.20
C GLY A 416 8.62 -21.91 14.16
N GLY A 417 7.47 -21.23 14.10
CA GLY A 417 6.24 -21.65 14.75
C GLY A 417 6.06 -21.22 16.21
N GLN A 418 6.95 -20.40 16.75
CA GLN A 418 6.86 -19.87 18.11
C GLN A 418 7.36 -18.43 18.16
N ARG A 419 6.72 -17.59 19.00
CA ARG A 419 7.14 -16.20 19.21
C ARG A 419 8.61 -16.11 19.60
N MET A 420 9.30 -15.08 19.10
CA MET A 420 10.68 -14.81 19.47
C MET A 420 10.73 -14.10 20.83
N ASN A 421 11.51 -14.62 21.78
CA ASN A 421 11.62 -14.11 23.16
C ASN A 421 13.08 -14.04 23.65
N ARG A 422 14.02 -14.00 22.71
CA ARG A 422 15.47 -13.99 22.96
C ARG A 422 16.11 -12.73 22.38
N GLN A 423 17.38 -12.51 22.70
CA GLN A 423 18.16 -11.49 22.03
C GLN A 423 18.54 -11.92 20.60
N SER A 424 18.53 -10.94 19.70
CA SER A 424 19.04 -11.03 18.34
C SER A 424 20.52 -11.42 18.33
N SER A 425 20.88 -12.45 17.57
CA SER A 425 22.29 -12.77 17.31
C SER A 425 22.98 -11.77 16.38
N LEU A 426 22.22 -10.88 15.73
CA LEU A 426 22.75 -9.89 14.80
C LEU A 426 23.20 -8.61 15.52
N ASP A 427 22.43 -8.16 16.52
CA ASP A 427 22.59 -6.84 17.12
C ASP A 427 22.02 -6.70 18.55
N ASP A 428 21.86 -7.80 19.28
CA ASP A 428 21.40 -7.84 20.68
C ASP A 428 20.00 -7.25 20.95
N THR A 429 19.24 -6.92 19.90
CA THR A 429 17.82 -6.52 19.99
C THR A 429 17.03 -7.55 20.80
N ASP A 430 16.35 -7.09 21.85
CA ASP A 430 15.51 -7.95 22.70
C ASP A 430 14.15 -8.18 22.07
N PHE A 431 13.95 -9.35 21.45
CA PHE A 431 12.70 -9.67 20.78
C PHE A 431 11.50 -9.81 21.72
N SER A 432 11.72 -9.97 23.04
CA SER A 432 10.63 -10.08 24.01
C SER A 432 9.84 -8.77 24.19
N LYS A 433 10.44 -7.63 23.85
CA LYS A 433 9.82 -6.30 23.97
C LYS A 433 8.89 -5.97 22.81
N GLY A 434 9.24 -6.40 21.61
CA GLY A 434 8.47 -6.15 20.39
C GLY A 434 7.55 -7.31 19.99
N TYR A 435 7.03 -7.21 18.76
CA TYR A 435 6.09 -8.19 18.19
C TYR A 435 6.74 -9.13 17.18
N PHE A 436 7.86 -9.72 17.54
CA PHE A 436 8.64 -10.57 16.63
C PHE A 436 8.10 -12.00 16.55
N TYR A 437 7.90 -12.46 15.33
CA TYR A 437 7.53 -13.84 15.01
C TYR A 437 8.46 -14.36 13.90
N PRO A 438 9.07 -15.56 14.05
CA PRO A 438 10.02 -16.06 13.08
C PRO A 438 9.30 -16.50 11.80
N PRO A 439 9.99 -16.44 10.64
CA PRO A 439 9.46 -16.99 9.43
C PRO A 439 9.22 -18.50 9.59
N THR A 440 8.00 -18.94 9.30
CA THR A 440 7.48 -20.24 9.71
C THR A 440 6.99 -21.02 8.49
N ILE A 441 7.35 -22.31 8.44
CA ILE A 441 6.94 -23.23 7.38
C ILE A 441 6.16 -24.38 8.01
N LEU A 442 4.93 -24.56 7.56
CA LEU A 442 4.07 -25.68 7.90
C LEU A 442 3.90 -26.60 6.68
N ALA A 443 3.85 -27.90 6.90
CA ALA A 443 3.68 -28.89 5.84
C ALA A 443 2.79 -30.04 6.31
N ASP A 444 2.41 -30.90 5.37
CA ASP A 444 1.74 -32.16 5.65
C ASP A 444 2.50 -32.97 6.72
N SER A 445 1.75 -33.72 7.51
CA SER A 445 2.28 -34.83 8.32
C SER A 445 1.75 -36.15 7.78
N ALA A 446 2.24 -37.27 8.33
CA ALA A 446 1.75 -38.59 7.95
C ALA A 446 0.25 -38.79 8.23
N SER A 447 -0.33 -38.02 9.16
CA SER A 447 -1.72 -38.15 9.62
C SER A 447 -2.59 -36.93 9.35
N ARG A 448 -2.03 -35.81 8.87
CA ARG A 448 -2.77 -34.58 8.61
C ARG A 448 -2.33 -33.91 7.32
N LYS A 449 -3.30 -33.67 6.44
CA LYS A 449 -3.15 -32.82 5.26
C LYS A 449 -3.39 -31.36 5.61
N ILE A 450 -2.52 -30.47 5.15
CA ILE A 450 -2.61 -29.05 5.49
C ILE A 450 -3.82 -28.38 4.83
N VAL A 451 -4.28 -28.90 3.69
CA VAL A 451 -5.47 -28.40 2.98
C VAL A 451 -6.76 -28.48 3.81
N ASP A 452 -6.79 -29.37 4.82
CA ASP A 452 -7.93 -29.57 5.73
C ASP A 452 -7.88 -28.66 6.97
N THR A 453 -6.92 -27.73 7.03
CA THR A 453 -6.68 -26.89 8.22
C THR A 453 -7.14 -25.45 8.02
N ARG A 454 -7.43 -24.76 9.13
CA ARG A 454 -7.78 -23.33 9.11
C ARG A 454 -6.69 -22.47 8.49
N ILE A 455 -5.41 -22.77 8.75
CA ILE A 455 -4.28 -22.00 8.21
C ILE A 455 -4.15 -22.11 6.68
N TRP A 456 -4.77 -23.11 6.03
CA TRP A 456 -4.88 -23.16 4.57
C TRP A 456 -5.89 -22.15 4.03
N LYS A 457 -7.04 -21.98 4.69
CA LYS A 457 -8.15 -21.12 4.25
C LYS A 457 -8.01 -19.67 4.71
N GLU A 458 -7.61 -19.46 5.96
CA GLU A 458 -7.58 -18.15 6.61
C GLU A 458 -6.28 -17.40 6.34
N GLU A 459 -6.37 -16.09 6.13
CA GLU A 459 -5.22 -15.20 6.01
C GLU A 459 -4.62 -14.93 7.40
N ALA A 460 -3.41 -15.45 7.65
CA ALA A 460 -2.70 -15.18 8.89
C ALA A 460 -2.11 -13.76 8.94
N PHE A 461 -1.81 -13.19 7.76
CA PHE A 461 -1.19 -11.88 7.60
C PHE A 461 0.06 -11.71 8.47
N GLY A 462 0.95 -12.69 8.38
CA GLY A 462 2.21 -12.77 9.12
C GLY A 462 3.18 -13.72 8.41
N PRO A 463 4.38 -13.96 8.95
CA PRO A 463 5.44 -14.65 8.22
C PRO A 463 5.27 -16.17 8.33
N VAL A 464 4.12 -16.68 7.86
CA VAL A 464 3.73 -18.09 7.92
C VAL A 464 3.32 -18.57 6.54
N ILE A 465 3.93 -19.65 6.08
CA ILE A 465 3.57 -20.32 4.83
C ILE A 465 3.21 -21.77 5.08
N VAL A 466 2.35 -22.29 4.20
CA VAL A 466 2.01 -23.71 4.12
C VAL A 466 2.55 -24.28 2.82
N VAL A 467 3.07 -25.52 2.85
CA VAL A 467 3.62 -26.21 1.67
C VAL A 467 2.85 -27.49 1.41
N VAL A 468 2.40 -27.68 0.16
CA VAL A 468 1.72 -28.89 -0.31
C VAL A 468 2.36 -29.45 -1.57
N GLY A 469 2.29 -30.77 -1.70
CA GLY A 469 2.67 -31.51 -2.90
C GLY A 469 1.54 -31.60 -3.92
N PHE A 470 1.88 -31.77 -5.20
CA PHE A 470 0.96 -32.15 -6.27
C PHE A 470 1.66 -33.03 -7.31
N ASP A 471 0.90 -33.82 -8.07
CA ASP A 471 1.42 -34.69 -9.13
C ASP A 471 1.18 -34.13 -10.53
N THR A 472 0.01 -33.51 -10.76
CA THR A 472 -0.43 -33.06 -12.09
C THR A 472 -0.67 -31.55 -12.18
N GLU A 473 -0.57 -30.99 -13.39
CA GLU A 473 -0.89 -29.57 -13.65
C GLU A 473 -2.33 -29.21 -13.25
N GLU A 474 -3.27 -30.12 -13.47
CA GLU A 474 -4.68 -29.97 -13.08
C GLU A 474 -4.83 -29.91 -11.55
N GLU A 475 -4.16 -30.78 -10.81
CA GLU A 475 -4.18 -30.75 -9.35
C GLU A 475 -3.58 -29.46 -8.79
N ALA A 476 -2.48 -28.97 -9.39
CA ALA A 476 -1.88 -27.69 -8.99
C ALA A 476 -2.86 -26.52 -9.15
N LEU A 477 -3.60 -26.48 -10.26
CA LEU A 477 -4.64 -25.48 -10.51
C LEU A 477 -5.79 -25.59 -9.51
N ASN A 478 -6.25 -26.81 -9.24
CA ASN A 478 -7.31 -27.05 -8.24
C ASN A 478 -6.90 -26.55 -6.86
N LEU A 479 -5.67 -26.86 -6.42
CA LEU A 479 -5.13 -26.37 -5.14
C LEU A 479 -4.97 -24.85 -5.12
N ALA A 480 -4.50 -24.25 -6.22
CA ALA A 480 -4.33 -22.81 -6.31
C ALA A 480 -5.67 -22.06 -6.22
N ASN A 481 -6.68 -22.56 -6.94
CA ASN A 481 -8.01 -21.95 -7.02
C ASN A 481 -8.92 -22.28 -5.82
N ASP A 482 -8.53 -23.25 -4.97
CA ASP A 482 -9.19 -23.59 -3.70
C ASP A 482 -9.01 -22.51 -2.62
N SER A 483 -9.55 -21.32 -2.90
CA SER A 483 -9.61 -20.19 -1.99
C SER A 483 -10.80 -19.30 -2.32
N GLU A 484 -11.37 -18.69 -1.29
CA GLU A 484 -12.33 -17.59 -1.47
C GLU A 484 -11.66 -16.31 -2.01
N PHE A 485 -10.32 -16.24 -1.92
CA PHE A 485 -9.52 -15.11 -2.35
C PHE A 485 -9.00 -15.31 -3.78
N GLY A 486 -8.64 -14.20 -4.42
CA GLY A 486 -8.13 -14.18 -5.80
C GLY A 486 -7.38 -12.89 -6.11
N LEU A 487 -6.50 -12.44 -5.19
CA LEU A 487 -5.74 -11.21 -5.39
C LEU A 487 -4.54 -11.42 -6.31
N GLY A 488 -3.54 -12.16 -5.83
CA GLY A 488 -2.31 -12.45 -6.56
C GLY A 488 -2.00 -13.93 -6.60
N ALA A 489 -1.21 -14.36 -7.58
CA ALA A 489 -0.67 -15.70 -7.69
C ALA A 489 0.70 -15.71 -8.38
N ALA A 490 1.47 -16.78 -8.22
CA ALA A 490 2.74 -16.92 -8.92
C ALA A 490 3.01 -18.35 -9.41
N ILE A 491 3.81 -18.46 -10.47
CA ILE A 491 4.18 -19.71 -11.14
C ILE A 491 5.69 -19.72 -11.35
N TRP A 492 6.34 -20.83 -11.00
CA TRP A 492 7.75 -21.08 -11.28
C TRP A 492 7.88 -22.30 -12.19
N THR A 493 8.41 -22.08 -13.39
CA THR A 493 8.69 -23.11 -14.41
C THR A 493 9.57 -22.53 -15.51
N GLN A 494 10.39 -23.36 -16.17
CA GLN A 494 11.10 -22.97 -17.40
C GLN A 494 10.32 -23.32 -18.68
N ASP A 495 9.21 -24.06 -18.56
CA ASP A 495 8.31 -24.33 -19.69
C ASP A 495 7.34 -23.17 -19.89
N LEU A 496 7.55 -22.39 -20.96
CA LEU A 496 6.70 -21.24 -21.29
C LEU A 496 5.27 -21.65 -21.68
N SER A 497 5.08 -22.83 -22.26
CA SER A 497 3.75 -23.32 -22.63
C SER A 497 2.95 -23.67 -21.37
N GLN A 498 3.61 -24.30 -20.40
CA GLN A 498 3.04 -24.54 -19.07
C GLN A 498 2.77 -23.24 -18.33
N ALA A 499 3.71 -22.30 -18.34
CA ALA A 499 3.51 -21.00 -17.71
C ALA A 499 2.26 -20.29 -18.25
N PHE A 500 2.12 -20.25 -19.58
CA PHE A 500 0.97 -19.62 -20.24
C PHE A 500 -0.35 -20.34 -19.90
N ARG A 501 -0.42 -21.67 -20.06
CA ARG A 501 -1.65 -22.42 -19.74
C ARG A 501 -2.08 -22.23 -18.29
N VAL A 502 -1.13 -22.33 -17.35
CA VAL A 502 -1.44 -22.23 -15.92
C VAL A 502 -1.82 -20.80 -15.55
N SER A 503 -1.16 -19.77 -16.11
CA SER A 503 -1.51 -18.37 -15.83
C SER A 503 -2.89 -17.98 -16.35
N GLU A 504 -3.35 -18.56 -17.47
CA GLU A 504 -4.69 -18.29 -18.01
C GLU A 504 -5.81 -18.95 -17.17
N ASN A 505 -5.49 -20.00 -16.40
CA ASN A 505 -6.47 -20.78 -15.64
C ASN A 505 -6.43 -20.52 -14.12
N ILE A 506 -5.45 -19.75 -13.64
CA ILE A 506 -5.39 -19.38 -12.23
C ILE A 506 -6.34 -18.22 -11.95
N GLU A 507 -7.15 -18.37 -10.92
CA GLU A 507 -8.16 -17.40 -10.54
C GLU A 507 -7.54 -16.32 -9.64
N SER A 508 -6.80 -15.39 -10.25
CA SER A 508 -6.24 -14.22 -9.58
C SER A 508 -6.33 -12.97 -10.44
N GLY A 509 -6.30 -11.81 -9.78
CA GLY A 509 -6.29 -10.53 -10.49
C GLY A 509 -4.92 -10.11 -11.01
N ILE A 510 -3.84 -10.64 -10.43
CA ILE A 510 -2.49 -10.55 -10.96
C ILE A 510 -1.79 -11.91 -10.85
N CYS A 511 -1.05 -12.31 -11.88
CA CYS A 511 -0.26 -13.53 -11.90
C CYS A 511 1.18 -13.23 -12.31
N TRP A 512 2.15 -13.67 -11.51
CA TRP A 512 3.57 -13.53 -11.79
C TRP A 512 4.18 -14.85 -12.26
N VAL A 513 4.92 -14.84 -13.37
CA VAL A 513 5.69 -16.00 -13.82
C VAL A 513 7.17 -15.75 -13.54
N ASN A 514 7.81 -16.65 -12.80
CA ASN A 514 9.22 -16.59 -12.38
C ASN A 514 9.60 -15.30 -11.65
N THR A 515 8.63 -14.67 -10.96
CA THR A 515 8.81 -13.46 -10.16
C THR A 515 7.68 -13.31 -9.13
N HIS A 516 7.69 -12.23 -8.35
CA HIS A 516 6.62 -11.85 -7.43
C HIS A 516 6.70 -10.35 -7.08
N HIS A 517 5.64 -9.74 -6.55
CA HIS A 517 5.58 -8.35 -6.02
C HIS A 517 5.91 -7.23 -7.01
N ARG A 518 6.32 -7.57 -8.24
CA ARG A 518 6.64 -6.60 -9.28
C ARG A 518 5.35 -6.06 -9.86
N ASN A 519 5.17 -4.75 -9.77
CA ASN A 519 4.04 -4.08 -10.38
C ASN A 519 4.44 -2.67 -10.82
N ASP A 520 4.14 -2.35 -12.07
CA ASP A 520 4.34 -1.03 -12.64
C ASP A 520 3.09 -0.16 -12.39
N PRO A 521 3.20 1.18 -12.22
CA PRO A 521 2.03 2.03 -12.07
C PRO A 521 1.04 1.97 -13.25
N SER A 522 1.49 1.54 -14.43
CA SER A 522 0.62 1.32 -15.60
C SER A 522 -0.15 0.00 -15.57
N SER A 523 0.28 -0.97 -14.77
CA SER A 523 -0.34 -2.30 -14.70
C SER A 523 -1.47 -2.30 -13.68
N PRO A 524 -2.69 -2.75 -14.07
CA PRO A 524 -3.82 -2.83 -13.15
C PRO A 524 -3.51 -3.78 -12.00
N TRP A 525 -4.09 -3.47 -10.85
CA TRP A 525 -3.95 -4.24 -9.62
C TRP A 525 -5.31 -4.30 -8.95
N GLY A 526 -5.94 -5.46 -8.97
CA GLY A 526 -7.07 -5.67 -8.08
C GLY A 526 -7.51 -7.10 -8.02
N GLY A 527 -8.26 -7.47 -6.99
CA GLY A 527 -8.65 -8.86 -6.73
C GLY A 527 -9.95 -9.26 -7.40
N ILE A 528 -10.10 -10.57 -7.64
CA ILE A 528 -11.39 -11.21 -7.90
C ILE A 528 -11.92 -11.91 -6.64
N LYS A 529 -13.14 -12.46 -6.70
CA LYS A 529 -13.81 -13.14 -5.56
C LYS A 529 -13.89 -12.24 -4.31
N SER A 530 -13.52 -12.74 -3.13
CA SER A 530 -13.50 -11.99 -1.88
C SER A 530 -12.33 -11.00 -1.74
N SER A 531 -11.39 -10.97 -2.71
CA SER A 531 -10.19 -10.13 -2.63
C SER A 531 -10.41 -8.70 -3.09
N GLY A 532 -11.54 -8.35 -3.70
CA GLY A 532 -11.76 -6.96 -4.06
C GLY A 532 -12.90 -6.70 -5.04
N VAL A 533 -13.08 -5.41 -5.32
CA VAL A 533 -13.99 -4.89 -6.35
C VAL A 533 -13.30 -3.71 -7.02
N GLY A 534 -13.22 -3.73 -8.34
CA GLY A 534 -12.54 -2.71 -9.13
C GLY A 534 -11.04 -2.97 -9.24
N SER A 535 -10.29 -1.94 -9.63
CA SER A 535 -8.84 -2.03 -9.81
C SER A 535 -8.17 -0.72 -9.39
N GLU A 536 -6.99 -0.85 -8.81
CA GLU A 536 -6.01 0.20 -8.60
C GLU A 536 -4.95 0.20 -9.71
N ASN A 537 -4.20 1.30 -9.83
CA ASN A 537 -3.20 1.52 -10.89
C ASN A 537 -3.78 1.58 -12.31
N GLY A 538 -2.88 1.79 -13.27
CA GLY A 538 -3.20 1.81 -14.69
C GLY A 538 -4.17 2.92 -15.07
N ILE A 539 -4.67 2.83 -16.30
CA ILE A 539 -5.72 3.72 -16.77
C ILE A 539 -7.07 3.43 -16.07
N ASP A 540 -7.25 2.20 -15.59
CA ASP A 540 -8.49 1.76 -14.94
C ASP A 540 -8.74 2.49 -13.63
N ALA A 541 -7.71 2.69 -12.80
CA ALA A 541 -7.85 3.50 -11.59
C ALA A 541 -8.17 4.96 -11.92
N TYR A 542 -7.49 5.57 -12.91
CA TYR A 542 -7.84 6.93 -13.34
C TYR A 542 -9.33 7.00 -13.75
N ASN A 543 -9.79 6.05 -14.56
CA ASN A 543 -11.19 5.97 -14.96
C ASN A 543 -12.12 5.81 -13.76
N ALA A 544 -11.76 4.99 -12.77
CA ALA A 544 -12.53 4.76 -11.55
C ALA A 544 -12.64 6.00 -10.63
N TYR A 545 -11.85 7.05 -10.89
CA TYR A 545 -11.91 8.37 -10.26
C TYR A 545 -12.61 9.43 -11.13
N THR A 546 -13.22 9.01 -12.23
CA THR A 546 -13.99 9.88 -13.14
C THR A 546 -15.36 9.27 -13.48
N THR A 547 -16.23 10.10 -14.05
CA THR A 547 -17.44 9.65 -14.74
C THR A 547 -17.39 10.08 -16.21
N SER A 548 -17.95 9.25 -17.09
CA SER A 548 -18.07 9.55 -18.51
C SER A 548 -19.27 10.44 -18.77
N LYS A 549 -19.07 11.52 -19.53
CA LYS A 549 -20.14 12.34 -20.07
C LYS A 549 -20.09 12.26 -21.60
N SER A 550 -21.07 11.60 -22.20
CA SER A 550 -21.33 11.75 -23.64
C SER A 550 -22.01 13.10 -23.88
N THR A 551 -21.53 13.83 -24.89
CA THR A 551 -22.17 15.06 -25.37
C THR A 551 -22.39 14.90 -26.86
N ILE A 552 -23.64 15.08 -27.28
CA ILE A 552 -24.04 15.05 -28.68
C ILE A 552 -24.46 16.47 -29.06
N ILE A 553 -23.83 17.02 -30.08
CA ILE A 553 -24.24 18.30 -30.66
C ILE A 553 -24.86 18.04 -32.03
N ASN A 554 -26.07 18.55 -32.23
CA ASN A 554 -26.63 18.74 -33.55
C ASN A 554 -26.02 20.01 -34.17
N TYR A 555 -25.35 19.85 -35.31
CA TYR A 555 -24.76 20.96 -36.07
C TYR A 555 -25.53 21.24 -37.37
N ALA A 556 -26.72 20.63 -37.55
CA ALA A 556 -27.65 21.03 -38.60
C ALA A 556 -28.02 22.51 -38.47
N THR A 557 -28.32 23.13 -39.61
CA THR A 557 -28.94 24.45 -39.61
C THR A 557 -30.35 24.37 -39.04
N ALA A 558 -30.88 25.50 -38.56
CA ALA A 558 -32.24 25.54 -38.03
C ALA A 558 -33.28 25.09 -39.06
N GLN A 559 -33.10 25.45 -40.34
CA GLN A 559 -33.99 25.04 -41.43
C GLN A 559 -33.97 23.53 -41.65
N GLU A 560 -32.79 22.90 -41.62
CA GLU A 560 -32.67 21.45 -41.76
C GLU A 560 -33.33 20.74 -40.58
N GLY A 561 -33.08 21.19 -39.36
CA GLY A 561 -33.71 20.65 -38.16
C GLY A 561 -35.24 20.77 -38.18
N LEU A 562 -35.79 21.92 -38.61
CA LEU A 562 -37.24 22.08 -38.78
C LEU A 562 -37.84 21.11 -39.81
N GLY A 563 -37.07 20.75 -40.85
CA GLY A 563 -37.51 19.82 -41.88
C GLY A 563 -37.46 18.35 -41.47
N SER A 564 -36.49 17.97 -40.63
CA SER A 564 -36.21 16.57 -40.25
C SER A 564 -36.67 16.17 -38.86
N ASP A 565 -36.68 17.10 -37.89
CA ASP A 565 -36.77 16.78 -36.46
C ASP A 565 -38.16 17.10 -35.85
N ASP A 566 -39.07 17.72 -36.61
CA ASP A 566 -40.44 17.96 -36.16
C ASP A 566 -41.25 16.65 -36.19
N TRP A 567 -41.10 15.89 -35.09
CA TRP A 567 -41.80 14.63 -34.87
C TRP A 567 -43.33 14.77 -34.86
N PHE A 568 -43.83 15.97 -34.55
CA PHE A 568 -45.25 16.25 -34.35
C PHE A 568 -45.81 17.15 -35.45
N ARG A 569 -45.11 17.33 -36.57
CA ARG A 569 -45.58 18.14 -37.70
C ARG A 569 -46.92 17.64 -38.23
N GLU A 570 -47.79 18.56 -38.63
CA GLU A 570 -49.04 18.23 -39.29
C GLU A 570 -48.78 17.69 -40.71
N GLY A 571 -49.24 16.46 -41.01
CA GLY A 571 -49.15 15.84 -42.35
C GLY A 571 -48.68 14.37 -42.33
N THR A 572 -48.79 13.67 -43.47
CA THR A 572 -48.49 12.23 -43.62
C THR A 572 -47.04 11.91 -44.01
N GLY A 573 -46.08 12.76 -43.65
CA GLY A 573 -44.67 12.52 -43.97
C GLY A 573 -44.08 11.41 -43.09
N GLU A 574 -43.15 10.61 -43.64
CA GLU A 574 -42.38 9.68 -42.80
C GLU A 574 -41.66 10.47 -41.70
N VAL A 575 -41.85 10.04 -40.46
CA VAL A 575 -41.12 10.53 -39.28
C VAL A 575 -40.17 9.42 -38.87
N ARG A 576 -38.87 9.72 -38.77
CA ARG A 576 -37.83 8.73 -38.40
C ARG A 576 -37.08 9.20 -37.16
N TYR A 577 -36.78 8.25 -36.26
CA TYR A 577 -35.95 8.51 -35.09
C TYR A 577 -34.51 8.16 -35.45
N GLY A 578 -33.70 9.18 -35.74
CA GLY A 578 -32.30 9.02 -36.16
C GLY A 578 -32.16 8.88 -37.66
#